data_AF-A0A0G4EAD5-F1
#
_entry.id   AF-A0A0G4EAD5-F1
#
_cell.length_a   1.000
_cell.length_b   1.000
_cell.length_c   1.000
_cell.angle_alpha   90.00
_cell.angle_beta   90.00
_cell.angle_gamma   90.00
#
_symmetry.space_group_name_H-M   'P 1'
#
loop_
_entity.id
_entity.type
_entity.pdbx_description
1 polymer ?
#
loop_
_entity_poly.entity_id
_entity_poly.type
_entity_poly.pdbx_seq_one_letter_code
_entity_poly.pdbx_strand_id
1 'polypeptide(L)'
;MARPALVTQIDKQPPTEIPRGVTLPVVLQQRIERAIHEEILHDLLAFDIPDVVGALRTAHVLKRCSGHWKMIKAFIPLVFIHQLTPNATRPLMLSADSLPTTSAFDELPLTMTAYKTFGHLLSHRGTSLALQRADNGAYRIGDHSFRVVPQSELPADHPYRGTYKESDPVIRWGHLLYPSFTAFIKRTVLIQWCYQKWVVRKPLGIARVGRDDTRYRSLLTAPSIEGYKTVDYIDEDPFAPGDDGRRRFIILKGTAANDTTAVHLWLFDGHIRLWTTEAPTKGRHVATVAAARPLLGSYGLDQRMLG
;
A
#
# COMPACT_ATOMS: atom_id res chain seq x y z
N MET A 1 -23.22 -29.43 -16.88
CA MET A 1 -23.62 -28.03 -17.08
C MET A 1 -22.35 -27.22 -17.30
N ALA A 2 -22.23 -26.42 -18.36
CA ALA A 2 -20.98 -25.72 -18.67
C ALA A 2 -20.66 -24.66 -17.60
N ARG A 3 -19.41 -24.61 -17.10
CA ARG A 3 -18.93 -23.71 -16.03
C ARG A 3 -19.39 -22.24 -16.20
N PRO A 4 -19.42 -21.65 -17.42
CA PRO A 4 -19.90 -20.28 -17.61
C PRO A 4 -21.40 -20.08 -17.34
N ALA A 5 -22.25 -21.06 -17.66
CA ALA A 5 -23.70 -20.94 -17.47
C ALA A 5 -24.11 -20.95 -15.98
N LEU A 6 -23.32 -21.64 -15.16
CA LEU A 6 -23.53 -21.79 -13.73
C LEU A 6 -23.14 -20.50 -12.97
N VAL A 7 -22.10 -19.80 -13.44
CA VAL A 7 -21.68 -18.48 -12.92
C VAL A 7 -22.78 -17.43 -13.13
N THR A 8 -23.35 -17.35 -14.33
CA THR A 8 -24.44 -16.42 -14.66
C THR A 8 -25.70 -16.64 -13.83
N GLN A 9 -25.96 -17.89 -13.40
CA GLN A 9 -27.11 -18.23 -12.57
C GLN A 9 -26.92 -17.79 -11.12
N ILE A 10 -25.71 -17.91 -10.57
CA ILE A 10 -25.37 -17.45 -9.22
C ILE A 10 -25.42 -15.92 -9.12
N ASP A 11 -25.14 -15.20 -10.20
CA ASP A 11 -25.17 -13.72 -10.23
C ASP A 11 -26.58 -13.12 -10.10
N LYS A 12 -27.60 -13.87 -10.50
CA LYS A 12 -28.99 -13.41 -10.44
C LYS A 12 -29.65 -13.71 -9.09
N GLN A 13 -29.00 -14.47 -8.21
CA GLN A 13 -29.58 -14.87 -6.95
C GLN A 13 -29.07 -14.04 -5.76
N PRO A 14 -29.93 -13.77 -4.77
CA PRO A 14 -29.51 -13.14 -3.53
C PRO A 14 -28.44 -14.00 -2.84
N PRO A 15 -27.52 -13.39 -2.06
CA PRO A 15 -26.36 -14.07 -1.48
C PRO A 15 -26.67 -15.35 -0.68
N THR A 16 -27.91 -15.47 -0.21
CA THR A 16 -28.47 -16.53 0.64
C THR A 16 -29.08 -17.71 -0.12
N GLU A 17 -29.31 -17.61 -1.43
CA GLU A 17 -29.89 -18.70 -2.21
C GLU A 17 -28.82 -19.51 -2.92
N ILE A 18 -28.90 -20.83 -2.78
CA ILE A 18 -28.06 -21.79 -3.50
C ILE A 18 -28.88 -22.30 -4.69
N PRO A 19 -28.38 -22.21 -5.93
CA PRO A 19 -29.09 -22.72 -7.10
C PRO A 19 -29.41 -24.21 -6.93
N ARG A 20 -30.61 -24.64 -7.35
CA ARG A 20 -31.00 -26.05 -7.30
C ARG A 20 -29.98 -26.91 -8.03
N GLY A 21 -29.45 -27.93 -7.34
CA GLY A 21 -28.47 -28.88 -7.88
C GLY A 21 -27.01 -28.42 -7.78
N VAL A 22 -26.73 -27.26 -7.18
CA VAL A 22 -25.37 -26.78 -6.91
C VAL A 22 -25.09 -26.90 -5.41
N THR A 23 -23.89 -27.35 -5.03
CA THR A 23 -23.50 -27.44 -3.62
C THR A 23 -22.94 -26.11 -3.13
N LEU A 24 -23.15 -25.78 -1.85
CA LEU A 24 -22.61 -24.56 -1.22
C LEU A 24 -21.09 -24.36 -1.46
N PRO A 25 -20.24 -25.41 -1.36
CA PRO A 25 -18.80 -25.27 -1.65
C PRO A 25 -18.52 -24.75 -3.06
N VAL A 26 -19.25 -25.23 -4.07
CA VAL A 26 -19.06 -24.79 -5.47
C VAL A 26 -19.43 -23.31 -5.64
N VAL A 27 -20.52 -22.87 -5.01
CA VAL A 27 -20.93 -21.46 -5.04
C VAL A 27 -19.87 -20.57 -4.37
N LEU A 28 -19.34 -20.98 -3.22
CA LEU A 28 -18.34 -20.21 -2.49
C LEU A 28 -17.03 -20.11 -3.26
N GLN A 29 -16.55 -21.23 -3.82
CA GLN A 29 -15.34 -21.23 -4.65
C GLN A 29 -15.46 -20.25 -5.82
N GLN A 30 -16.58 -20.25 -6.55
CA GLN A 30 -16.78 -19.34 -7.67
C GLN A 30 -16.84 -17.87 -7.25
N ARG A 31 -17.45 -17.56 -6.10
CA ARG A 31 -17.48 -16.20 -5.55
C ARG A 31 -16.07 -15.72 -5.18
N ILE A 32 -15.24 -16.59 -4.60
CA ILE A 32 -13.85 -16.29 -4.24
C ILE A 32 -13.01 -16.06 -5.50
N GLU A 33 -13.05 -16.99 -6.46
CA GLU A 33 -12.33 -16.89 -7.73
C GLU A 33 -12.66 -15.58 -8.46
N ARG A 34 -13.94 -15.22 -8.51
CA ARG A 34 -14.40 -13.96 -9.11
C ARG A 34 -13.84 -12.75 -8.38
N ALA A 35 -13.98 -12.69 -7.05
CA ALA A 35 -13.52 -11.53 -6.28
C ALA A 35 -11.99 -11.33 -6.39
N ILE A 36 -11.21 -12.42 -6.40
CA ILE A 36 -9.76 -12.38 -6.64
C ILE A 36 -9.45 -11.83 -8.04
N HIS A 37 -10.23 -12.22 -9.05
CA HIS A 37 -10.02 -11.75 -10.43
C HIS A 37 -10.39 -10.26 -10.59
N GLU A 38 -11.57 -9.85 -10.10
CA GLU A 38 -12.07 -8.47 -10.18
C GLU A 38 -11.14 -7.45 -9.49
N GLU A 39 -10.52 -7.86 -8.38
CA GLU A 39 -9.59 -7.02 -7.63
C GLU A 39 -8.14 -7.11 -8.15
N ILE A 40 -7.87 -8.04 -9.09
CA ILE A 40 -6.56 -8.36 -9.67
C ILE A 40 -5.57 -8.76 -8.56
N LEU A 41 -5.96 -9.77 -7.78
CA LEU A 41 -5.19 -10.27 -6.63
C LEU A 41 -4.47 -11.59 -6.91
N HIS A 42 -4.76 -12.28 -8.00
CA HIS A 42 -4.27 -13.64 -8.29
C HIS A 42 -2.75 -13.79 -8.29
N ASP A 43 -2.00 -12.78 -8.74
CA ASP A 43 -0.53 -12.78 -8.72
C ASP A 43 0.07 -12.36 -7.37
N LEU A 44 -0.77 -11.91 -6.43
CA LEU A 44 -0.34 -11.27 -5.18
C LEU A 44 -0.73 -12.08 -3.95
N LEU A 45 -1.94 -12.65 -3.94
CA LEU A 45 -2.53 -13.37 -2.82
C LEU A 45 -3.11 -14.71 -3.30
N ALA A 46 -2.90 -15.75 -2.50
CA ALA A 46 -3.58 -17.03 -2.60
C ALA A 46 -4.18 -17.38 -1.24
N PHE A 47 -5.22 -18.22 -1.23
CA PHE A 47 -5.90 -18.62 0.00
C PHE A 47 -5.85 -20.14 0.14
N ASP A 48 -5.38 -20.60 1.30
CA ASP A 48 -5.50 -21.98 1.74
C ASP A 48 -6.82 -22.15 2.49
N ILE A 49 -7.74 -22.94 1.91
CA ILE A 49 -9.14 -23.04 2.31
C ILE A 49 -9.47 -24.51 2.57
N PRO A 50 -9.30 -24.99 3.82
CA PRO A 50 -9.43 -26.42 4.12
C PRO A 50 -10.88 -26.90 4.19
N ASP A 51 -11.83 -26.00 4.46
CA ASP A 51 -13.24 -26.36 4.67
C ASP A 51 -14.23 -25.24 4.26
N VAL A 52 -15.52 -25.51 4.46
CA VAL A 52 -16.63 -24.59 4.13
C VAL A 52 -16.61 -23.33 5.01
N VAL A 53 -16.18 -23.44 6.27
CA VAL A 53 -16.12 -22.30 7.20
C VAL A 53 -15.03 -21.33 6.74
N GLY A 54 -13.86 -21.86 6.37
CA GLY A 54 -12.78 -21.12 5.74
C GLY A 54 -13.22 -20.46 4.44
N ALA A 55 -13.96 -21.17 3.58
CA ALA A 55 -14.49 -20.60 2.33
C ALA A 55 -15.46 -19.44 2.60
N LEU A 56 -16.33 -19.56 3.61
CA LEU A 56 -17.22 -18.48 4.03
C LEU A 56 -16.45 -17.26 4.54
N ARG A 57 -15.43 -17.47 5.37
CA ARG A 57 -14.56 -16.39 5.86
C ARG A 57 -13.84 -15.69 4.71
N THR A 58 -13.20 -16.45 3.83
CA THR A 58 -12.49 -15.89 2.67
C THR A 58 -13.41 -15.07 1.78
N ALA A 59 -14.58 -15.62 1.41
CA ALA A 59 -15.58 -14.90 0.62
C ALA A 59 -16.06 -13.62 1.33
N HIS A 60 -16.25 -13.69 2.65
CA HIS A 60 -16.66 -12.54 3.45
C HIS A 60 -15.60 -11.42 3.44
N VAL A 61 -14.33 -11.73 3.73
CA VAL A 61 -13.24 -10.74 3.72
C VAL A 61 -13.09 -10.11 2.33
N LEU A 62 -13.07 -10.92 1.28
CA LEU A 62 -12.94 -10.43 -0.10
C LEU A 62 -14.08 -9.46 -0.46
N LYS A 63 -15.33 -9.81 -0.10
CA LYS A 63 -16.49 -8.96 -0.33
C LYS A 63 -16.45 -7.68 0.52
N ARG A 64 -16.16 -7.79 1.81
CA ARG A 64 -16.20 -6.67 2.77
C ARG A 64 -15.11 -5.65 2.51
N CYS A 65 -13.94 -6.09 2.05
CA CYS A 65 -12.81 -5.23 1.66
C CYS A 65 -12.79 -4.91 0.15
N SER A 66 -13.86 -5.18 -0.60
CA SER A 66 -13.91 -4.83 -2.02
C SER A 66 -13.64 -3.34 -2.25
N GLY A 67 -12.90 -3.03 -3.31
CA GLY A 67 -12.38 -1.70 -3.61
C GLY A 67 -11.17 -1.26 -2.76
N HIS A 68 -11.05 -1.73 -1.51
CA HIS A 68 -9.93 -1.41 -0.62
C HIS A 68 -8.68 -2.24 -0.96
N TRP A 69 -8.88 -3.45 -1.51
CA TRP A 69 -7.82 -4.25 -2.10
C TRP A 69 -7.03 -3.49 -3.17
N LYS A 70 -7.68 -2.65 -3.98
CA LYS A 70 -7.00 -1.80 -4.99
C LYS A 70 -6.03 -0.80 -4.36
N MET A 71 -6.28 -0.35 -3.13
CA MET A 71 -5.42 0.60 -2.43
C MET A 71 -4.15 -0.09 -1.89
N ILE A 72 -4.35 -1.29 -1.33
CA ILE A 72 -3.31 -2.09 -0.69
C ILE A 72 -2.49 -2.92 -1.69
N LYS A 73 -3.05 -3.34 -2.83
CA LYS A 73 -2.31 -4.22 -3.76
C LYS A 73 -0.98 -3.65 -4.24
N ALA A 74 -0.87 -2.32 -4.34
CA ALA A 74 0.39 -1.65 -4.70
C ALA A 74 1.47 -1.76 -3.61
N PHE A 75 1.09 -2.05 -2.35
CA PHE A 75 2.01 -2.30 -1.24
C PHE A 75 2.60 -3.72 -1.31
N ILE A 76 1.86 -4.71 -1.81
CA ILE A 76 2.31 -6.11 -1.79
C ILE A 76 3.60 -6.32 -2.60
N PRO A 77 3.75 -5.83 -3.85
CA PRO A 77 5.02 -5.96 -4.56
C PRO A 77 6.20 -5.33 -3.81
N LEU A 78 6.00 -4.19 -3.15
CA LEU A 78 7.05 -3.53 -2.35
C LEU A 78 7.52 -4.41 -1.19
N VAL A 79 6.63 -5.14 -0.50
CA VAL A 79 7.07 -6.02 0.60
C VAL A 79 7.99 -7.14 0.13
N PHE A 80 7.75 -7.67 -1.08
CA PHE A 80 8.61 -8.68 -1.69
C PHE A 80 9.93 -8.09 -2.18
N ILE A 81 9.92 -6.91 -2.82
CA ILE A 81 11.15 -6.21 -3.26
C ILE A 81 12.05 -5.93 -2.05
N HIS A 82 11.45 -5.55 -0.92
CA HIS A 82 12.17 -5.30 0.33
C HIS A 82 12.37 -6.55 1.19
N GLN A 83 12.06 -7.76 0.68
CA GLN A 83 12.27 -9.04 1.37
C GLN A 83 11.66 -9.11 2.77
N LEU A 84 10.46 -8.54 2.95
CA LEU A 84 9.73 -8.57 4.22
C LEU A 84 8.96 -9.88 4.44
N THR A 85 9.10 -10.84 3.52
CA THR A 85 8.36 -12.10 3.47
C THR A 85 9.33 -13.27 3.65
N PRO A 86 9.91 -13.49 4.86
CA PRO A 86 11.05 -14.38 5.05
C PRO A 86 10.79 -15.83 4.62
N ASN A 87 9.53 -16.29 4.69
CA ASN A 87 9.13 -17.67 4.42
C ASN A 87 8.09 -17.79 3.30
N ALA A 88 7.86 -16.72 2.53
CA ALA A 88 6.79 -16.71 1.52
C ALA A 88 7.32 -16.29 0.15
N THR A 89 6.92 -17.04 -0.86
CA THR A 89 7.04 -16.68 -2.28
C THR A 89 5.80 -15.91 -2.73
N ARG A 90 5.84 -15.33 -3.95
CA ARG A 90 4.63 -14.81 -4.59
C ARG A 90 3.83 -16.00 -5.18
N PRO A 91 2.49 -16.01 -5.07
CA PRO A 91 1.63 -15.12 -4.26
C PRO A 91 1.73 -15.41 -2.76
N LEU A 92 1.42 -14.42 -1.91
CA LEU A 92 1.33 -14.64 -0.45
C LEU A 92 0.22 -15.62 -0.13
N MET A 93 0.56 -16.74 0.48
CA MET A 93 -0.40 -17.75 0.92
C MET A 93 -1.06 -17.34 2.24
N LEU A 94 -2.37 -17.15 2.22
CA LEU A 94 -3.19 -16.77 3.37
C LEU A 94 -4.00 -17.97 3.86
N SER A 95 -3.82 -18.37 5.12
CA SER A 95 -4.70 -19.37 5.72
C SER A 95 -6.06 -18.76 6.05
N ALA A 96 -7.15 -19.44 5.68
CA ALA A 96 -8.50 -19.00 6.02
C ALA A 96 -8.74 -18.87 7.54
N ASP A 97 -7.94 -19.56 8.38
CA ASP A 97 -8.01 -19.47 9.84
C ASP A 97 -7.35 -18.22 10.42
N SER A 98 -6.43 -17.61 9.66
CA SER A 98 -5.77 -16.36 10.03
C SER A 98 -6.56 -15.11 9.65
N LEU A 99 -7.69 -15.27 8.95
CA LEU A 99 -8.49 -14.16 8.47
C LEU A 99 -9.22 -13.44 9.62
N PRO A 100 -9.39 -12.10 9.54
CA PRO A 100 -10.13 -11.34 10.53
C PRO A 100 -11.56 -11.88 10.73
N THR A 101 -11.99 -11.89 11.99
CA THR A 101 -13.37 -12.20 12.36
C THR A 101 -14.32 -11.10 11.87
N THR A 102 -15.62 -11.40 11.79
CA THR A 102 -16.64 -10.41 11.43
C THR A 102 -16.59 -9.18 12.35
N SER A 103 -16.40 -9.38 13.66
CA SER A 103 -16.31 -8.27 14.64
C SER A 103 -15.12 -7.34 14.38
N ALA A 104 -14.02 -7.85 13.81
CA ALA A 104 -12.87 -7.00 13.46
C ALA A 104 -13.21 -5.96 12.39
N PHE A 105 -14.24 -6.19 11.56
CA PHE A 105 -14.73 -5.23 10.58
C PHE A 105 -15.59 -4.11 11.19
N ASP A 106 -16.08 -4.31 12.42
CA ASP A 106 -16.83 -3.30 13.16
C ASP A 106 -15.88 -2.44 14.01
N GLU A 107 -14.72 -2.99 14.38
CA GLU A 107 -13.74 -2.31 15.23
C GLU A 107 -12.64 -1.55 14.46
N LEU A 108 -12.34 -1.95 13.22
CA LEU A 108 -11.22 -1.42 12.45
C LEU A 108 -11.67 -0.83 11.09
N PRO A 109 -11.05 0.27 10.66
CA PRO A 109 -11.16 0.74 9.28
C PRO A 109 -10.85 -0.36 8.26
N LEU A 110 -11.59 -0.39 7.14
CA LEU A 110 -11.52 -1.49 6.17
C LEU A 110 -10.11 -1.73 5.59
N THR A 111 -9.31 -0.68 5.39
CA THR A 111 -7.91 -0.83 4.94
C THR A 111 -7.01 -1.43 6.01
N MET A 112 -7.21 -1.08 7.27
CA MET A 112 -6.49 -1.69 8.40
C MET A 112 -6.87 -3.17 8.55
N THR A 113 -8.15 -3.50 8.38
CA THR A 113 -8.62 -4.89 8.37
C THR A 113 -8.05 -5.67 7.19
N ALA A 114 -8.05 -5.09 5.99
CA ALA A 114 -7.44 -5.70 4.82
C ALA A 114 -5.93 -5.93 5.00
N TYR A 115 -5.20 -5.01 5.64
CA TYR A 115 -3.79 -5.22 6.00
C TYR A 115 -3.61 -6.34 7.03
N LYS A 116 -4.50 -6.42 8.04
CA LYS A 116 -4.45 -7.45 9.08
C LYS A 116 -4.51 -8.87 8.52
N THR A 117 -5.13 -9.07 7.35
CA THR A 117 -5.21 -10.38 6.68
C THR A 117 -3.85 -10.98 6.32
N PHE A 118 -2.83 -10.15 6.03
CA PHE A 118 -1.52 -10.65 5.60
C PHE A 118 -0.35 -10.05 6.39
N GLY A 119 -0.56 -8.97 7.17
CA GLY A 119 0.51 -8.29 7.90
C GLY A 119 1.28 -9.20 8.86
N HIS A 120 0.63 -10.24 9.39
CA HIS A 120 1.26 -11.24 10.26
C HIS A 120 2.28 -12.15 9.54
N LEU A 121 2.21 -12.25 8.21
CA LEU A 121 3.18 -12.98 7.38
C LEU A 121 4.44 -12.15 7.08
N LEU A 122 4.43 -10.87 7.47
CA LEU A 122 5.50 -9.94 7.18
C LEU A 122 6.40 -9.76 8.41
N SER A 123 7.70 -9.60 8.18
CA SER A 123 8.66 -9.26 9.23
C SER A 123 9.78 -8.35 8.71
N HIS A 124 10.26 -7.48 9.58
CA HIS A 124 11.43 -6.64 9.36
C HIS A 124 12.47 -6.95 10.42
N ARG A 125 13.65 -7.47 10.02
CA ARG A 125 14.75 -7.82 10.93
C ARG A 125 14.30 -8.68 12.13
N GLY A 126 13.46 -9.68 11.88
CA GLY A 126 12.92 -10.57 12.91
C GLY A 126 11.74 -10.00 13.70
N THR A 127 11.39 -8.72 13.52
CA THR A 127 10.20 -8.12 14.15
C THR A 127 8.98 -8.33 13.26
N SER A 128 7.91 -8.91 13.82
CA SER A 128 6.64 -9.09 13.11
C SER A 128 6.01 -7.75 12.73
N LEU A 129 5.45 -7.66 11.53
CA LEU A 129 4.68 -6.49 11.07
C LEU A 129 3.17 -6.74 11.14
N ALA A 130 2.72 -7.62 12.04
CA ALA A 130 1.30 -7.75 12.37
C ALA A 130 0.75 -6.43 12.92
N LEU A 131 -0.48 -6.09 12.54
CA LEU A 131 -1.20 -4.97 13.14
C LEU A 131 -1.70 -5.35 14.53
N GLN A 132 -1.26 -4.62 15.54
CA GLN A 132 -1.61 -4.79 16.94
C GLN A 132 -2.32 -3.55 17.48
N ARG A 133 -3.18 -3.74 18.47
CA ARG A 133 -3.82 -2.67 19.25
C ARG A 133 -3.21 -2.69 20.65
N ALA A 134 -2.86 -1.52 21.17
CA ALA A 134 -2.36 -1.33 22.52
C ALA A 134 -3.51 -0.89 23.47
N ASP A 135 -3.31 -1.07 24.77
CA ASP A 135 -4.32 -0.79 25.80
C ASP A 135 -4.73 0.69 25.85
N ASN A 136 -3.82 1.58 25.46
CA ASN A 136 -4.08 3.03 25.37
C ASN A 136 -4.85 3.45 24.10
N GLY A 137 -5.39 2.48 23.35
CA GLY A 137 -6.11 2.74 22.10
C GLY A 137 -5.22 3.04 20.89
N ALA A 138 -3.90 3.11 21.06
CA ALA A 138 -2.96 3.24 19.95
C ALA A 138 -2.86 1.93 19.16
N TYR A 139 -2.39 2.03 17.92
CA TYR A 139 -2.06 0.92 17.08
C TYR A 139 -0.55 0.78 16.93
N ARG A 140 -0.10 -0.42 16.58
CA ARG A 140 1.31 -0.73 16.37
C ARG A 140 1.49 -1.68 15.19
N ILE A 141 2.51 -1.42 14.38
CA ILE A 141 3.05 -2.36 13.39
C ILE A 141 4.56 -2.38 13.54
N GLY A 142 5.13 -3.54 13.84
CA GLY A 142 6.56 -3.67 14.16
C GLY A 142 6.92 -2.84 15.38
N ASP A 143 7.78 -1.86 15.21
CA ASP A 143 8.29 -0.89 16.18
C ASP A 143 7.66 0.51 16.01
N HIS A 144 6.68 0.66 15.11
CA HIS A 144 5.99 1.92 14.86
C HIS A 144 4.62 1.95 15.57
N SER A 145 4.47 2.84 16.54
CA SER A 145 3.19 3.15 17.16
C SER A 145 2.54 4.37 16.49
N PHE A 146 1.25 4.29 16.22
CA PHE A 146 0.47 5.32 15.55
C PHE A 146 -0.96 5.35 16.07
N ARG A 147 -1.71 6.39 15.73
CA ARG A 147 -3.16 6.45 16.00
C ARG A 147 -3.93 6.85 14.76
N VAL A 148 -5.19 6.44 14.72
CA VAL A 148 -6.18 7.00 13.79
C VAL A 148 -6.56 8.39 14.29
N VAL A 149 -6.62 9.36 13.39
CA VAL A 149 -7.07 10.72 13.68
C VAL A 149 -8.51 10.85 13.16
N PRO A 150 -9.52 10.93 14.04
CA PRO A 150 -10.89 11.22 13.65
C PRO A 150 -11.00 12.51 12.83
N GLN A 151 -11.93 12.57 11.88
CA GLN A 151 -12.15 13.75 11.06
C GLN A 151 -12.45 15.01 11.90
N SER A 152 -13.12 14.84 13.05
CA SER A 152 -13.44 15.92 13.99
C SER A 152 -12.21 16.53 14.68
N GLU A 153 -11.10 15.81 14.77
CA GLU A 153 -9.84 16.33 15.33
C GLU A 153 -9.01 17.14 14.31
N LEU A 154 -9.35 17.08 13.02
CA LEU A 154 -8.67 17.86 11.99
C LEU A 154 -9.20 19.30 11.98
N PRO A 155 -8.35 20.33 11.94
CA PRO A 155 -8.79 21.72 11.72
C PRO A 155 -9.70 21.85 10.47
N ALA A 156 -10.61 22.82 10.49
CA ALA A 156 -11.62 22.99 9.43
C ALA A 156 -11.00 23.20 8.04
N ASP A 157 -9.85 23.87 8.00
CA ASP A 157 -9.04 24.19 6.83
C ASP A 157 -7.92 23.17 6.56
N HIS A 158 -7.84 22.09 7.35
CA HIS A 158 -6.78 21.10 7.18
C HIS A 158 -6.91 20.37 5.83
N PRO A 159 -5.83 20.22 5.03
CA PRO A 159 -5.89 19.68 3.68
C PRO A 159 -6.43 18.24 3.59
N TYR A 160 -6.24 17.43 4.64
CA TYR A 160 -6.75 16.06 4.68
C TYR A 160 -8.22 15.95 5.10
N ARG A 161 -8.83 17.02 5.63
CA ARG A 161 -10.22 16.99 6.08
C ARG A 161 -11.20 16.82 4.93
N GLY A 162 -10.95 17.46 3.78
CA GLY A 162 -11.78 17.38 2.58
C GLY A 162 -11.64 16.08 1.78
N THR A 163 -10.57 15.30 2.03
CA THR A 163 -10.31 14.01 1.37
C THR A 163 -10.42 12.82 2.33
N TYR A 164 -10.89 13.07 3.55
CA TYR A 164 -10.99 12.08 4.60
C TYR A 164 -11.91 10.91 4.20
N LYS A 165 -11.48 9.68 4.48
CA LYS A 165 -12.26 8.46 4.29
C LYS A 165 -12.18 7.63 5.55
N GLU A 166 -13.32 7.35 6.18
CA GLU A 166 -13.36 6.50 7.39
C GLU A 166 -12.76 5.11 7.15
N SER A 167 -12.88 4.59 5.93
CA SER A 167 -12.36 3.27 5.56
C SER A 167 -10.84 3.24 5.31
N ASP A 168 -10.20 4.39 5.08
CA ASP A 168 -8.75 4.58 4.95
C ASP A 168 -8.35 5.89 5.65
N PRO A 169 -8.39 5.92 6.99
CA PRO A 169 -8.42 7.18 7.73
C PRO A 169 -7.03 7.80 7.87
N VAL A 170 -7.02 9.08 8.25
CA VAL A 170 -5.79 9.81 8.56
C VAL A 170 -5.05 9.13 9.71
N ILE A 171 -3.74 8.94 9.54
CA ILE A 171 -2.87 8.32 10.54
C ILE A 171 -1.88 9.34 11.07
N ARG A 172 -1.72 9.39 12.39
CA ARG A 172 -0.69 10.17 13.07
C ARG A 172 0.36 9.25 13.66
N TRP A 173 1.62 9.52 13.33
CA TRP A 173 2.80 8.86 13.88
C TRP A 173 3.81 9.93 14.32
N GLY A 174 3.84 10.22 15.62
CA GLY A 174 4.60 11.36 16.15
C GLY A 174 4.10 12.69 15.58
N HIS A 175 5.02 13.50 15.06
CA HIS A 175 4.73 14.75 14.32
C HIS A 175 4.34 14.52 12.85
N LEU A 176 4.34 13.28 12.36
CA LEU A 176 4.00 12.96 10.98
C LEU A 176 2.51 12.64 10.86
N LEU A 177 1.83 13.32 9.94
CA LEU A 177 0.43 13.12 9.62
C LEU A 177 0.28 12.61 8.19
N TYR A 178 -0.38 11.46 8.02
CA TYR A 178 -0.62 10.82 6.74
C TYR A 178 -2.09 10.95 6.36
N PRO A 179 -2.43 11.24 5.08
CA PRO A 179 -3.81 11.39 4.65
C PRO A 179 -4.62 10.10 4.77
N SER A 180 -3.94 8.95 4.85
CA SER A 180 -4.58 7.64 4.91
C SER A 180 -3.66 6.58 5.54
N PHE A 181 -4.22 5.46 5.99
CA PHE A 181 -3.45 4.31 6.49
C PHE A 181 -2.62 3.67 5.37
N THR A 182 -3.17 3.60 4.16
CA THR A 182 -2.43 3.14 2.98
C THR A 182 -1.19 4.00 2.70
N ALA A 183 -1.30 5.32 2.86
CA ALA A 183 -0.16 6.23 2.70
C ALA A 183 0.92 5.97 3.77
N PHE A 184 0.50 5.80 5.02
CA PHE A 184 1.39 5.44 6.13
C PHE A 184 2.18 4.15 5.86
N ILE A 185 1.53 3.04 5.51
CA ILE A 185 2.24 1.77 5.29
C ILE A 185 3.17 1.81 4.06
N LYS A 186 2.77 2.51 2.98
CA LYS A 186 3.62 2.67 1.78
C LYS A 186 4.88 3.48 2.10
N ARG A 187 4.75 4.59 2.84
CA ARG A 187 5.91 5.34 3.30
C ARG A 187 6.80 4.48 4.18
N THR A 188 6.20 3.70 5.09
CA THR A 188 6.94 2.89 6.05
C THR A 188 7.76 1.80 5.35
N VAL A 189 7.22 1.11 4.34
CA VAL A 189 8.01 0.14 3.55
C VAL A 189 9.12 0.79 2.73
N LEU A 190 8.87 1.95 2.13
CA LEU A 190 9.87 2.66 1.32
C LEU A 190 11.01 3.24 2.18
N ILE A 191 10.70 3.68 3.39
CA ILE A 191 11.64 4.40 4.26
C ILE A 191 12.25 3.57 5.40
N GLN A 192 11.41 2.90 6.18
CA GLN A 192 11.78 2.31 7.47
C GLN A 192 12.07 0.82 7.35
N TRP A 193 11.20 0.09 6.66
CA TRP A 193 11.36 -1.36 6.46
C TRP A 193 12.18 -1.73 5.23
N CYS A 194 12.90 -0.78 4.63
CA CYS A 194 13.63 -1.03 3.40
C CYS A 194 14.98 -1.73 3.60
N TYR A 195 15.43 -1.92 4.85
CA TYR A 195 16.79 -2.39 5.17
C TYR A 195 16.80 -3.83 5.73
N GLN A 196 16.59 -4.80 4.84
CA GLN A 196 16.91 -6.20 5.12
C GLN A 196 18.40 -6.49 4.83
N LYS A 197 18.96 -7.56 5.42
CA LYS A 197 20.39 -7.94 5.30
C LYS A 197 20.90 -7.99 3.85
N TRP A 198 20.01 -8.18 2.87
CA TRP A 198 20.34 -8.34 1.45
C TRP A 198 19.72 -7.29 0.53
N VAL A 199 18.96 -6.33 1.07
CA VAL A 199 18.32 -5.28 0.26
C VAL A 199 19.09 -3.98 0.43
N VAL A 200 19.85 -3.64 -0.61
CA VAL A 200 20.66 -2.42 -0.61
C VAL A 200 19.84 -1.29 -1.21
N ARG A 201 19.17 -0.51 -0.35
CA ARG A 201 18.55 0.76 -0.75
C ARG A 201 19.64 1.83 -0.83
N LYS A 202 19.78 2.49 -1.98
CA LYS A 202 20.75 3.57 -2.18
C LYS A 202 20.10 4.85 -2.70
N PRO A 203 20.52 6.03 -2.20
CA PRO A 203 20.22 7.28 -2.87
C PRO A 203 21.08 7.34 -4.13
N LEU A 204 20.45 7.51 -5.29
CA LEU A 204 21.17 7.67 -6.56
C LEU A 204 21.57 9.12 -6.80
N GLY A 205 20.75 10.06 -6.32
CA GLY A 205 21.00 11.49 -6.49
C GLY A 205 20.18 12.34 -5.53
N ILE A 206 20.72 13.52 -5.21
CA ILE A 206 20.04 14.57 -4.47
C ILE A 206 20.21 15.88 -5.22
N ALA A 207 19.10 16.54 -5.54
CA ALA A 207 19.13 17.91 -6.05
C ALA A 207 18.48 18.84 -5.04
N ARG A 208 19.13 19.98 -4.78
CA ARG A 208 18.51 21.13 -4.12
C ARG A 208 17.97 22.05 -5.22
N VAL A 209 16.65 22.12 -5.33
CA VAL A 209 15.96 22.93 -6.34
C VAL A 209 15.48 24.26 -5.76
N GLY A 210 15.19 24.30 -4.46
CA GLY A 210 14.64 25.46 -3.77
C GLY A 210 13.13 25.34 -3.60
N ARG A 211 12.61 25.88 -2.49
CA ARG A 211 11.18 25.79 -2.14
C ARG A 211 10.30 26.58 -3.11
N ASP A 212 10.83 27.68 -3.62
CA ASP A 212 10.13 28.58 -4.53
C ASP A 212 10.27 28.18 -6.01
N ASP A 213 11.03 27.12 -6.32
CA ASP A 213 11.11 26.60 -7.67
C ASP A 213 9.73 26.10 -8.11
N THR A 214 9.18 26.71 -9.16
CA THR A 214 7.82 26.43 -9.64
C THR A 214 7.65 24.98 -10.08
N ARG A 215 8.71 24.34 -10.58
CA ARG A 215 8.71 22.93 -11.02
C ARG A 215 8.64 22.01 -9.82
N TYR A 216 9.42 22.29 -8.77
CA TYR A 216 9.36 21.59 -7.50
C TYR A 216 7.98 21.68 -6.87
N ARG A 217 7.44 22.90 -6.75
CA ARG A 217 6.10 23.13 -6.18
C ARG A 217 5.03 22.40 -6.95
N SER A 218 5.07 22.46 -8.29
CA SER A 218 4.12 21.74 -9.14
C SER A 218 4.16 20.23 -8.88
N LEU A 219 5.36 19.65 -8.78
CA LEU A 219 5.53 18.23 -8.50
C LEU A 219 5.06 17.85 -7.07
N LEU A 220 5.29 18.73 -6.09
CA LEU A 220 4.89 18.53 -4.70
C LEU A 220 3.37 18.66 -4.48
N THR A 221 2.69 19.56 -5.19
CA THR A 221 1.28 19.90 -4.91
C THR A 221 0.29 19.39 -5.95
N ALA A 222 0.74 18.80 -7.07
CA ALA A 222 -0.16 18.23 -8.06
C ALA A 222 -1.14 17.22 -7.40
N PRO A 223 -2.46 17.30 -7.63
CA PRO A 223 -3.42 16.36 -7.03
C PRO A 223 -3.17 14.90 -7.43
N SER A 224 -2.70 14.71 -8.66
CA SER A 224 -2.25 13.43 -9.20
C SER A 224 -1.12 13.67 -10.20
N ILE A 225 -0.33 12.62 -10.45
CA ILE A 225 0.72 12.63 -11.47
C ILE A 225 0.44 11.43 -12.37
N GLU A 226 0.10 11.70 -13.63
CA GLU A 226 -0.33 10.67 -14.58
C GLU A 226 0.70 9.55 -14.69
N GLY A 227 0.24 8.31 -14.59
CA GLY A 227 1.09 7.11 -14.65
C GLY A 227 1.81 6.75 -13.35
N TYR A 228 1.78 7.60 -12.31
CA TYR A 228 2.53 7.38 -11.07
C TYR A 228 1.64 7.27 -9.83
N LYS A 229 2.16 6.58 -8.81
CA LYS A 229 1.53 6.55 -7.48
C LYS A 229 2.24 7.52 -6.55
N THR A 230 1.48 8.34 -5.85
CA THR A 230 2.00 9.29 -4.86
C THR A 230 1.70 8.82 -3.44
N VAL A 231 2.57 9.22 -2.49
CA VAL A 231 2.36 9.05 -1.06
C VAL A 231 2.67 10.38 -0.40
N ASP A 232 1.63 11.07 0.04
CA ASP A 232 1.72 12.38 0.67
C ASP A 232 1.73 12.24 2.19
N TYR A 233 2.38 13.17 2.87
CA TYR A 233 2.30 13.34 4.32
C TYR A 233 2.70 14.77 4.70
N ILE A 234 2.28 15.20 5.88
CA ILE A 234 2.67 16.47 6.50
C ILE A 234 3.57 16.15 7.69
N ASP A 235 4.68 16.86 7.74
CA ASP A 235 5.59 16.95 8.87
C ASP A 235 5.22 18.20 9.67
N GLU A 236 4.58 18.02 10.82
CA GLU A 236 4.11 19.14 11.65
C GLU A 236 5.25 19.77 12.47
N ASP A 237 6.47 19.22 12.40
CA ASP A 237 7.68 19.78 13.01
C ASP A 237 8.63 20.28 11.90
N PRO A 238 8.40 21.51 11.39
CA PRO A 238 9.10 21.99 10.19
C PRO A 238 10.62 22.12 10.42
N PHE A 239 11.42 21.73 9.42
CA PHE A 239 12.89 21.74 9.55
C PHE A 239 13.49 23.15 9.60
N ALA A 240 12.81 24.14 9.01
CA ALA A 240 13.30 25.51 8.95
C ALA A 240 12.15 26.50 8.71
N PRO A 241 12.33 27.80 9.03
CA PRO A 241 11.33 28.83 8.80
C PRO A 241 10.83 28.83 7.34
N GLY A 242 9.51 28.81 7.13
CA GLY A 242 8.88 28.78 5.81
C GLY A 242 8.76 27.39 5.17
N ASP A 243 9.08 26.32 5.88
CA ASP A 243 8.73 24.95 5.49
C ASP A 243 7.25 24.69 5.84
N ASP A 244 6.42 24.37 4.85
CA ASP A 244 5.00 24.08 5.06
C ASP A 244 4.74 22.65 5.52
N GLY A 245 5.80 21.91 5.83
CA GLY A 245 5.76 20.53 6.31
C GLY A 245 5.37 19.53 5.23
N ARG A 246 4.97 19.94 4.01
CA ARG A 246 4.50 19.00 3.00
C ARG A 246 5.66 18.15 2.47
N ARG A 247 5.37 16.86 2.32
CA ARG A 247 6.30 15.85 1.81
C ARG A 247 5.56 14.94 0.86
N ARG A 248 6.28 14.43 -0.14
CA ARG A 248 5.71 13.53 -1.14
C ARG A 248 6.71 12.48 -1.58
N PHE A 249 6.25 11.23 -1.67
CA PHE A 249 6.90 10.21 -2.47
C PHE A 249 6.20 10.06 -3.81
N ILE A 250 6.97 9.83 -4.86
CA ILE A 250 6.45 9.47 -6.18
C ILE A 250 7.08 8.14 -6.56
N ILE A 251 6.27 7.08 -6.60
CA ILE A 251 6.73 5.74 -6.93
C ILE A 251 6.76 5.61 -8.45
N LEU A 252 7.97 5.48 -8.99
CA LEU A 252 8.27 5.40 -10.42
C LEU A 252 8.22 3.94 -10.91
N LYS A 253 8.59 3.01 -10.02
CA LYS A 253 8.59 1.56 -10.26
C LYS A 253 8.51 0.82 -8.92
N GLY A 254 7.97 -0.39 -8.90
CA GLY A 254 7.94 -1.25 -7.72
C GLY A 254 6.54 -1.65 -7.26
N THR A 255 5.48 -1.23 -7.97
CA THR A 255 4.08 -1.52 -7.60
C THR A 255 3.41 -2.54 -8.51
N ALA A 256 4.07 -2.98 -9.59
CA ALA A 256 3.56 -4.04 -10.43
C ALA A 256 3.93 -5.42 -9.88
N ALA A 257 3.11 -6.44 -10.16
CA ALA A 257 3.32 -7.80 -9.66
C ALA A 257 4.62 -8.47 -10.16
N ASN A 258 5.17 -7.99 -11.27
CA ASN A 258 6.44 -8.46 -11.85
C ASN A 258 7.63 -7.52 -11.57
N ASP A 259 7.42 -6.42 -10.82
CA ASP A 259 8.54 -5.56 -10.45
C ASP A 259 9.47 -6.27 -9.46
N THR A 260 10.76 -6.20 -9.76
CA THR A 260 11.88 -6.70 -8.95
C THR A 260 12.68 -5.58 -8.31
N THR A 261 12.43 -4.33 -8.71
CA THR A 261 13.10 -3.14 -8.17
C THR A 261 12.07 -2.08 -7.81
N ALA A 262 12.35 -1.34 -6.74
CA ALA A 262 11.58 -0.18 -6.34
C ALA A 262 12.39 1.07 -6.65
N VAL A 263 11.75 2.03 -7.34
CA VAL A 263 12.33 3.32 -7.70
C VAL A 263 11.35 4.40 -7.29
N HIS A 264 11.81 5.39 -6.53
CA HIS A 264 10.94 6.49 -6.12
C HIS A 264 11.70 7.80 -5.94
N LEU A 265 10.98 8.90 -6.12
CA LEU A 265 11.41 10.23 -5.71
C LEU A 265 10.88 10.51 -4.31
N TRP A 266 11.67 11.22 -3.51
CA TRP A 266 11.25 11.82 -2.25
C TRP A 266 11.46 13.33 -2.32
N LEU A 267 10.36 14.07 -2.22
CA LEU A 267 10.31 15.52 -2.19
C LEU A 267 10.13 15.99 -0.75
N PHE A 268 11.03 16.85 -0.31
CA PHE A 268 10.97 17.48 1.01
C PHE A 268 11.80 18.76 0.98
N ASP A 269 11.32 19.83 1.61
CA ASP A 269 12.11 21.03 1.87
C ASP A 269 12.88 21.63 0.66
N GLY A 270 12.30 21.60 -0.54
CA GLY A 270 12.97 22.08 -1.76
C GLY A 270 14.11 21.16 -2.23
N HIS A 271 14.17 19.93 -1.73
CA HIS A 271 15.04 18.85 -2.15
C HIS A 271 14.25 17.77 -2.89
N ILE A 272 14.91 17.16 -3.86
CA ILE A 272 14.45 15.94 -4.53
C ILE A 272 15.54 14.88 -4.36
N ARG A 273 15.17 13.74 -3.77
CA ARG A 273 16.05 12.56 -3.67
C ARG A 273 15.51 11.42 -4.52
N LEU A 274 16.35 10.84 -5.35
CA LEU A 274 16.03 9.63 -6.11
C LEU A 274 16.59 8.42 -5.38
N TRP A 275 15.73 7.45 -5.10
CA TRP A 275 16.08 6.21 -4.40
C TRP A 275 15.81 5.00 -5.28
N THR A 276 16.64 3.98 -5.13
CA THR A 276 16.48 2.71 -5.83
C THR A 276 16.92 1.50 -5.01
N THR A 277 16.31 0.35 -5.30
CA THR A 277 16.79 -0.98 -4.88
C THR A 277 17.51 -1.73 -6.01
N GLU A 278 17.66 -1.13 -7.19
CA GLU A 278 18.39 -1.71 -8.31
C GLU A 278 19.87 -1.90 -7.95
N ALA A 279 20.37 -3.13 -8.09
CA ALA A 279 21.80 -3.39 -8.01
C ALA A 279 22.52 -2.77 -9.24
N PRO A 280 23.63 -2.03 -9.04
CA PRO A 280 24.31 -1.39 -10.16
C PRO A 280 24.91 -2.44 -11.11
N THR A 281 24.66 -2.29 -12.41
CA THR A 281 25.30 -3.08 -13.46
C THR A 281 26.43 -2.27 -14.05
N LYS A 282 27.68 -2.71 -13.87
CA LYS A 282 28.89 -1.96 -14.28
C LYS A 282 28.91 -0.51 -13.73
N GLY A 283 28.47 -0.35 -12.48
CA GLY A 283 28.39 0.96 -11.81
C GLY A 283 27.22 1.85 -12.24
N ARG A 284 26.28 1.35 -13.06
CA ARG A 284 25.13 2.11 -13.57
C ARG A 284 23.80 1.53 -13.09
N HIS A 285 22.82 2.41 -12.90
CA HIS A 285 21.44 2.08 -12.50
C HIS A 285 20.48 2.31 -13.68
N VAL A 286 20.57 1.46 -14.70
CA VAL A 286 19.92 1.66 -16.00
C VAL A 286 18.39 1.68 -15.86
N ALA A 287 17.82 0.76 -15.09
CA ALA A 287 16.37 0.69 -14.88
C ALA A 287 15.86 1.90 -14.09
N THR A 288 16.64 2.38 -13.12
CA THR A 288 16.32 3.57 -12.31
C THR A 288 16.29 4.83 -13.18
N VAL A 289 17.32 5.03 -14.00
CA VAL A 289 17.40 6.18 -14.91
C VAL A 289 16.25 6.14 -15.92
N ALA A 290 15.97 4.97 -16.50
CA ALA A 290 14.86 4.79 -17.44
C ALA A 290 13.49 5.08 -16.80
N ALA A 291 13.27 4.67 -15.55
CA ALA A 291 12.02 4.93 -14.83
C ALA A 291 11.86 6.40 -14.41
N ALA A 292 12.95 7.08 -14.04
CA ALA A 292 12.90 8.46 -13.54
C ALA A 292 12.85 9.50 -14.66
N ARG A 293 13.50 9.24 -15.79
CA ARG A 293 13.68 10.22 -16.88
C ARG A 293 12.36 10.79 -17.43
N PRO A 294 11.30 10.02 -17.71
CA PRO A 294 10.07 10.58 -18.27
C PRO A 294 9.43 11.64 -17.37
N LEU A 295 9.33 11.35 -16.05
CA LEU A 295 8.77 12.29 -15.09
C LEU A 295 9.70 13.49 -14.87
N LEU A 296 11.00 13.25 -14.68
CA LEU A 296 11.93 14.35 -14.44
C LEU A 296 12.05 15.27 -15.67
N GLY A 297 12.02 14.71 -16.89
CA GLY A 297 12.06 15.44 -18.14
C GLY A 297 10.83 16.33 -18.36
N SER A 298 9.62 15.85 -18.02
CA SER A 298 8.40 16.66 -18.16
C SER A 298 8.36 17.87 -17.23
N TYR A 299 9.18 17.86 -16.17
CA TYR A 299 9.39 18.99 -15.27
C TYR A 299 10.73 19.70 -15.49
N GLY A 300 11.55 19.32 -16.47
CA GLY A 300 12.87 19.90 -16.71
C GLY A 300 13.86 19.76 -15.54
N LEU A 301 13.79 18.63 -14.82
CA LEU A 301 14.60 18.30 -13.64
C LEU A 301 15.59 17.15 -13.87
N ASP A 302 15.59 16.57 -15.07
CA ASP A 302 16.39 15.40 -15.43
C ASP A 302 17.89 15.68 -15.38
N GLN A 303 18.39 16.77 -15.97
CA GLN A 303 19.82 17.11 -15.92
C GLN A 303 20.34 17.29 -14.49
N ARG A 304 19.55 17.87 -13.59
CA ARG A 304 19.95 18.08 -12.18
C ARG A 304 19.97 16.80 -11.36
N MET A 305 19.19 15.80 -11.76
CA MET A 305 18.99 14.57 -10.98
C MET A 305 19.77 13.38 -11.54
N LEU A 306 20.04 13.36 -12.85
CA LEU A 306 20.58 12.21 -13.58
C LEU A 306 21.88 12.53 -14.35
N GLY A 307 22.27 13.81 -14.42
CA GLY A 307 23.44 14.32 -15.15
C GLY A 307 24.73 14.32 -14.33
#